data_AF-A0A392P0I5-F1
#
_entry.id   AF-A0A392P0I5-F1
#
_cell.length_a   1.000
_cell.length_b   1.000
_cell.length_c   1.000
_cell.angle_alpha   90.00
_cell.angle_beta   90.00
_cell.angle_gamma   90.00
#
_symmetry.space_group_name_H-M   'P 1'
#
loop_
_entity.id
_entity.type
_entity.pdbx_description
1 polymer ?
#
loop_
_entity_poly.entity_id
_entity_poly.type
_entity_poly.pdbx_seq_one_letter_code
_entity_poly.pdbx_strand_id
1 'polypeptide(L)'
;KSEYFMCSCLGKGSHNVQKTPGGLIYRQRWNNLQFVTSASFLATVYSDYLVSSGRNLRCDSGNVPSSELLSFAKSQVDYILGDNPRATSYMVGYGNNFPQRIHHRGSSIVSIKANPSFVSCFGGYNTWFSSKRSNTNQLTGAIVGGPDAYDDFADERKNYEQTEPATYNNAPLLGVLARLSGGHGGYNQLLPGIVIIILKFLLLSCYK
;
A
#
# COMPACT_ATOMS: atom_id res chain seq x y z
N LYS A 1 5.93 3.30 24.68
CA LYS A 1 5.14 3.87 23.56
C LYS A 1 5.19 2.97 22.32
N SER A 2 6.37 2.56 21.84
CA SER A 2 6.51 1.64 20.70
C SER A 2 5.91 0.25 20.94
N GLU A 3 6.21 -0.40 22.07
CA GLU A 3 5.66 -1.72 22.42
C GLU A 3 4.14 -1.72 22.41
N TYR A 4 3.52 -0.75 23.07
CA TYR A 4 2.06 -0.56 23.08
C TYR A 4 1.47 -0.49 21.67
N PHE A 5 2.08 0.30 20.77
CA PHE A 5 1.62 0.42 19.39
C PHE A 5 1.74 -0.91 18.63
N MET A 6 2.86 -1.64 18.77
CA MET A 6 3.05 -2.92 18.10
C MET A 6 2.07 -3.98 18.62
N CYS A 7 1.88 -4.06 19.93
CA CYS A 7 0.90 -4.95 20.55
C CYS A 7 -0.53 -4.64 20.08
N SER A 8 -0.88 -3.35 19.99
CA SER A 8 -2.17 -2.90 19.48
C SER A 8 -2.41 -3.33 18.03
N CYS A 9 -1.39 -3.25 17.17
CA CYS A 9 -1.48 -3.71 15.77
C CYS A 9 -1.65 -5.23 15.66
N LEU A 10 -1.02 -5.98 16.57
CA LEU A 10 -1.11 -7.45 16.62
C LEU A 10 -2.41 -7.97 17.24
N GLY A 11 -3.24 -7.11 17.85
CA GLY A 11 -4.42 -7.58 18.58
C GLY A 11 -4.08 -8.13 19.98
N LYS A 12 -2.90 -7.79 20.51
CA LYS A 12 -2.32 -8.34 21.74
C LYS A 12 -2.19 -7.30 22.88
N GLY A 13 -2.67 -6.08 22.67
CA GLY A 13 -2.72 -5.03 23.69
C GLY A 13 -4.10 -4.90 24.34
N SER A 14 -4.17 -4.08 25.38
CA SER A 14 -5.42 -3.65 26.04
C SER A 14 -6.37 -2.87 25.13
N HIS A 15 -5.84 -2.12 24.16
CA HIS A 15 -6.62 -1.44 23.14
C HIS A 15 -6.02 -1.76 21.77
N ASN A 16 -6.76 -2.48 20.94
CA ASN A 16 -6.27 -2.98 19.65
C ASN A 16 -6.75 -2.12 18.49
N VAL A 17 -5.91 -2.03 17.45
CA VAL A 17 -6.29 -1.36 16.21
C VAL A 17 -7.40 -2.16 15.54
N GLN A 18 -8.42 -1.45 15.05
CA GLN A 18 -9.50 -2.06 14.28
C GLN A 18 -8.95 -2.69 13.00
N LYS A 19 -9.48 -3.84 12.61
CA LYS A 19 -9.15 -4.49 11.35
C LYS A 19 -10.43 -4.75 10.57
N THR A 20 -10.33 -4.72 9.24
CA THR A 20 -11.40 -5.20 8.36
C THR A 20 -11.61 -6.71 8.57
N PRO A 21 -12.76 -7.28 8.14
CA PRO A 21 -12.95 -8.73 8.12
C PRO A 21 -11.82 -9.51 7.43
N GLY A 22 -11.22 -8.95 6.38
CA GLY A 22 -10.07 -9.49 5.66
C GLY A 22 -8.71 -9.28 6.34
N GLY A 23 -8.66 -8.67 7.52
CA GLY A 23 -7.44 -8.56 8.33
C GLY A 23 -6.56 -7.33 8.06
N LEU A 24 -7.01 -6.38 7.24
CA LEU A 24 -6.31 -5.11 7.01
C LEU A 24 -6.48 -4.18 8.20
N ILE A 25 -5.41 -3.54 8.66
CA ILE A 25 -5.53 -2.42 9.62
C ILE A 25 -6.49 -1.36 9.06
N TYR A 26 -7.49 -0.96 9.82
CA TYR A 26 -8.43 0.09 9.42
C TYR A 26 -8.47 1.23 10.42
N ARG A 27 -7.90 2.38 10.03
CA ARG A 27 -7.81 3.58 10.88
C ARG A 27 -8.82 4.65 10.50
N GLN A 28 -9.07 4.83 9.21
CA GLN A 28 -9.98 5.87 8.70
C GLN A 28 -10.47 5.55 7.28
N ARG A 29 -11.52 6.26 6.86
CA ARG A 29 -12.19 6.06 5.57
C ARG A 29 -11.36 6.53 4.37
N TRP A 30 -10.77 7.73 4.43
CA TRP A 30 -10.01 8.28 3.30
C TRP A 30 -8.56 7.81 3.36
N ASN A 31 -8.13 7.14 2.31
CA ASN A 31 -6.73 6.75 2.11
C ASN A 31 -6.17 5.99 3.31
N ASN A 32 -6.85 4.90 3.68
CA ASN A 32 -6.47 4.07 4.80
C ASN A 32 -5.09 3.43 4.63
N LEU A 33 -4.69 3.11 3.38
CA LEU A 33 -3.41 2.45 3.10
C LEU A 33 -2.19 3.26 3.53
N GLN A 34 -2.28 4.59 3.72
CA GLN A 34 -1.20 5.36 4.33
C GLN A 34 -0.83 4.87 5.74
N PHE A 35 -1.84 4.48 6.54
CA PHE A 35 -1.64 3.98 7.90
C PHE A 35 -1.15 2.54 7.87
N VAL A 36 -1.69 1.74 6.96
CA VAL A 36 -1.28 0.34 6.77
C VAL A 36 0.20 0.27 6.40
N THR A 37 0.65 1.01 5.40
CA THR A 37 2.04 0.95 4.94
C THR A 37 2.99 1.53 5.98
N SER A 38 2.61 2.62 6.65
CA SER A 38 3.40 3.21 7.74
C SER A 38 3.52 2.29 8.94
N ALA A 39 2.42 1.67 9.38
CA ALA A 39 2.43 0.71 10.49
C ALA A 39 3.25 -0.54 10.14
N SER A 40 3.12 -1.04 8.90
CA SER A 40 3.90 -2.18 8.41
C SER A 40 5.40 -1.87 8.37
N PHE A 41 5.78 -0.66 7.95
CA PHE A 41 7.16 -0.19 7.99
C PHE A 41 7.70 -0.12 9.42
N LEU A 42 6.96 0.47 10.35
CA LEU A 42 7.38 0.53 11.75
C LEU A 42 7.47 -0.86 12.38
N ALA A 43 6.53 -1.76 12.11
CA ALA A 43 6.56 -3.15 12.57
C ALA A 43 7.80 -3.88 12.05
N THR A 44 8.13 -3.67 10.78
CA THR A 44 9.33 -4.24 10.15
C THR A 44 10.62 -3.76 10.83
N VAL A 45 10.78 -2.44 11.00
CA VAL A 45 11.95 -1.85 11.67
C VAL A 45 12.04 -2.30 13.12
N TYR A 46 10.91 -2.37 13.83
CA TYR A 46 10.89 -2.78 15.22
C TYR A 46 11.19 -4.27 15.40
N SER A 47 10.78 -5.12 14.45
CA SER A 47 11.18 -6.52 14.41
C SER A 47 12.71 -6.65 14.33
N ASP A 48 13.37 -5.90 13.44
CA ASP A 48 14.82 -5.93 13.32
C ASP A 48 15.53 -5.39 14.58
N TYR A 49 14.96 -4.38 15.23
CA TYR A 49 15.43 -3.90 16.53
C TYR A 49 15.34 -4.97 17.63
N LEU A 50 14.26 -5.74 17.67
CA LEU A 50 14.10 -6.83 18.64
C LEU A 50 15.13 -7.94 18.41
N VAL A 51 15.38 -8.28 17.14
CA VAL A 51 16.45 -9.23 16.77
C VAL A 51 17.81 -8.72 17.23
N SER A 52 18.16 -7.47 16.92
CA SER A 52 19.49 -6.93 17.26
C SER A 52 19.71 -6.74 18.76
N SER A 53 18.65 -6.50 19.52
CA SER A 53 18.70 -6.37 20.98
C SER A 53 18.55 -7.70 21.73
N GLY A 54 18.27 -8.81 21.04
CA GLY A 54 18.03 -10.12 21.67
C GLY A 54 16.79 -10.13 22.57
N ARG A 55 15.80 -9.29 22.28
CA ARG A 55 14.58 -9.11 23.10
C ARG A 55 13.34 -9.56 22.35
N ASN A 56 12.31 -9.92 23.12
CA ASN A 56 10.95 -10.11 22.61
C ASN A 56 10.09 -8.88 22.91
N LEU A 57 9.07 -8.67 22.09
CA LEU A 57 8.03 -7.67 22.36
C LEU A 57 7.17 -8.16 23.52
N ARG A 58 6.95 -7.31 24.52
CA ARG A 58 6.09 -7.61 25.67
C ARG A 58 4.71 -6.99 25.46
N CYS A 59 3.68 -7.83 25.38
CA CYS A 59 2.29 -7.43 25.27
C CYS A 59 1.47 -7.93 26.45
N ASP A 60 0.26 -7.37 26.62
CA ASP A 60 -0.66 -7.74 27.70
C ASP A 60 -1.07 -9.22 27.60
N SER A 61 -1.15 -9.75 26.37
CA SER A 61 -1.44 -11.17 26.09
C SER A 61 -0.19 -12.08 26.09
N GLY A 62 0.98 -11.58 26.50
CA GLY A 62 2.23 -12.34 26.59
C GLY A 62 3.35 -11.86 25.67
N ASN A 63 4.45 -12.62 25.66
CA ASN A 63 5.63 -12.30 24.84
C ASN A 63 5.38 -12.65 23.37
N VAL A 64 5.81 -11.74 22.50
CA VAL A 64 5.72 -11.85 21.05
C VAL A 64 7.14 -11.89 20.46
N PRO A 65 7.49 -12.93 19.70
CA PRO A 65 8.79 -12.98 19.02
C PRO A 65 8.85 -11.97 17.87
N SER A 66 10.05 -11.50 17.53
CA SER A 66 10.26 -10.57 16.40
C SER A 66 9.68 -11.11 15.08
N SER A 67 9.79 -12.43 14.85
CA SER A 67 9.24 -13.09 13.66
C SER A 67 7.74 -12.90 13.49
N GLU A 68 6.96 -12.90 14.59
CA GLU A 68 5.52 -12.66 14.53
C GLU A 68 5.22 -11.22 14.08
N LEU A 69 6.03 -10.24 14.49
CA LEU A 69 5.88 -8.85 14.07
C LEU A 69 6.23 -8.65 12.59
N LEU A 70 7.26 -9.35 12.10
CA LEU A 70 7.60 -9.35 10.67
C LEU A 70 6.54 -10.06 9.83
N SER A 71 6.00 -11.19 10.30
CA SER A 71 4.88 -11.89 9.65
C SER A 71 3.63 -11.01 9.58
N PHE A 72 3.36 -10.23 10.63
CA PHE A 72 2.29 -9.25 10.60
C PHE A 72 2.51 -8.18 9.52
N ALA A 73 3.71 -7.56 9.47
CA ALA A 73 4.03 -6.59 8.42
C ALA A 73 3.89 -7.20 7.01
N LYS A 74 4.35 -8.44 6.82
CA LYS A 74 4.18 -9.19 5.56
C LYS A 74 2.70 -9.39 5.21
N SER A 75 1.84 -9.77 6.17
CA SER A 75 0.41 -9.96 5.92
C SER A 75 -0.27 -8.70 5.38
N GLN A 76 0.12 -7.52 5.86
CA GLN A 76 -0.43 -6.25 5.37
C GLN A 76 0.07 -5.94 3.94
N VAL A 77 1.32 -6.30 3.62
CA VAL A 77 1.84 -6.20 2.24
C VAL A 77 1.12 -7.18 1.32
N ASP A 78 0.97 -8.44 1.75
CA ASP A 78 0.27 -9.46 0.97
C ASP A 78 -1.18 -9.01 0.68
N TYR A 79 -1.88 -8.47 1.68
CA TYR A 79 -3.21 -7.86 1.50
C TYR A 79 -3.19 -6.76 0.44
N ILE A 80 -2.24 -5.80 0.51
CA ILE A 80 -2.10 -4.73 -0.49
C ILE A 80 -1.87 -5.31 -1.90
N LEU A 81 -1.13 -6.41 -2.00
CA LEU A 81 -0.73 -7.02 -3.26
C LEU A 81 -1.77 -7.99 -3.84
N GLY A 82 -2.80 -8.37 -3.09
CA GLY A 82 -3.95 -9.13 -3.59
C GLY A 82 -4.44 -10.26 -2.69
N ASP A 83 -3.77 -10.55 -1.58
CA ASP A 83 -4.23 -11.54 -0.59
C ASP A 83 -5.32 -10.95 0.31
N ASN A 84 -6.48 -10.69 -0.28
CA ASN A 84 -7.64 -10.09 0.37
C ASN A 84 -8.94 -10.72 -0.18
N PRO A 85 -10.09 -10.55 0.50
CA PRO A 85 -11.35 -11.17 0.09
C PRO A 85 -11.79 -10.90 -1.35
N ARG A 86 -11.28 -9.82 -1.96
CA ARG A 86 -11.60 -9.41 -3.34
C ARG A 86 -10.57 -9.87 -4.37
N ALA A 87 -9.50 -10.56 -3.96
CA ALA A 87 -8.38 -10.92 -4.82
C ALA A 87 -7.91 -9.75 -5.72
N THR A 88 -7.90 -8.53 -5.16
CA THR A 88 -7.58 -7.29 -5.89
C THR A 88 -6.28 -6.70 -5.37
N SER A 89 -5.30 -6.47 -6.23
CA SER A 89 -4.13 -5.69 -5.87
C SER A 89 -4.50 -4.22 -5.77
N TYR A 90 -4.16 -3.58 -4.66
CA TYR A 90 -4.25 -2.12 -4.50
C TYR A 90 -2.99 -1.39 -5.01
N MET A 91 -2.06 -2.13 -5.62
CA MET A 91 -0.94 -1.58 -6.39
C MET A 91 -1.27 -1.63 -7.88
N VAL A 92 -1.33 -0.46 -8.52
CA VAL A 92 -1.64 -0.35 -9.95
C VAL A 92 -0.59 -1.09 -10.77
N GLY A 93 -1.03 -1.99 -11.66
CA GLY A 93 -0.14 -2.76 -12.53
C GLY A 93 0.53 -3.96 -11.89
N TYR A 94 0.12 -4.37 -10.68
CA TYR A 94 0.58 -5.59 -10.04
C TYR A 94 -0.54 -6.65 -10.01
N GLY A 95 -0.19 -7.91 -10.25
CA GLY A 95 -1.15 -9.02 -10.32
C GLY A 95 -2.09 -8.94 -11.52
N ASN A 96 -3.10 -9.81 -11.52
CA ASN A 96 -4.06 -9.93 -12.62
C ASN A 96 -5.28 -9.00 -12.47
N ASN A 97 -5.53 -8.49 -11.26
CA ASN A 97 -6.68 -7.66 -10.94
C ASN A 97 -6.23 -6.46 -10.11
N PHE A 98 -6.36 -5.25 -10.65
CA PHE A 98 -5.93 -4.00 -10.02
C PHE A 98 -6.76 -2.80 -10.53
N PRO A 99 -6.86 -1.69 -9.76
CA PRO A 99 -7.58 -0.48 -10.16
C PRO A 99 -7.13 0.10 -11.50
N GLN A 100 -8.08 0.32 -12.40
CA GLN A 100 -7.87 0.88 -13.74
C GLN A 100 -8.30 2.34 -13.84
N ARG A 101 -9.08 2.84 -12.87
CA ARG A 101 -9.75 4.15 -12.93
C ARG A 101 -9.34 5.05 -11.75
N ILE A 102 -8.08 5.00 -11.36
CA ILE A 102 -7.55 5.76 -10.22
C ILE A 102 -7.76 7.28 -10.36
N HIS A 103 -7.95 7.97 -9.23
CA HIS A 103 -8.05 9.43 -9.14
C HIS A 103 -6.68 10.10 -9.34
N HIS A 104 -6.17 10.10 -10.58
CA HIS A 104 -4.92 10.77 -10.92
C HIS A 104 -5.02 11.46 -12.28
N ARG A 105 -4.83 12.80 -12.30
CA ARG A 105 -5.02 13.63 -13.50
C ARG A 105 -4.10 13.19 -14.65
N GLY A 106 -2.80 13.04 -14.39
CA GLY A 106 -1.84 12.59 -15.41
C GLY A 106 -2.03 11.14 -15.85
N SER A 107 -2.74 10.33 -15.05
CA SER A 107 -3.07 8.94 -15.43
C SER A 107 -4.30 8.91 -16.34
N SER A 108 -5.30 9.73 -16.04
CA SER A 108 -6.59 9.75 -16.74
C SER A 108 -6.59 10.53 -18.04
N ILE A 109 -5.87 11.65 -18.14
CA ILE A 109 -5.81 12.49 -19.34
C ILE A 109 -4.79 11.91 -20.33
N VAL A 110 -5.15 11.86 -21.62
CA VAL A 110 -4.25 11.42 -22.70
C VAL A 110 -2.87 12.10 -22.61
N SER A 111 -1.81 11.31 -22.82
CA SER A 111 -0.44 11.82 -22.85
C SER A 111 -0.21 12.74 -24.05
N ILE A 112 0.59 13.81 -23.85
CA ILE A 112 1.07 14.70 -24.91
C ILE A 112 1.77 13.94 -26.06
N LYS A 113 2.37 12.78 -25.76
CA LYS A 113 3.01 11.92 -26.75
C LYS A 113 2.01 11.23 -27.68
N ALA A 114 0.82 10.92 -27.18
CA ALA A 114 -0.24 10.26 -27.94
C ALA A 114 -1.16 11.29 -28.61
N ASN A 115 -1.42 12.41 -27.95
CA ASN A 115 -2.14 13.54 -28.53
C ASN A 115 -1.53 14.85 -28.02
N PRO A 116 -0.87 15.64 -28.89
CA PRO A 116 -0.22 16.90 -28.50
C PRO A 116 -1.21 18.06 -28.33
N SER A 117 -2.50 17.87 -28.62
CA SER A 117 -3.51 18.92 -28.41
C SER A 117 -3.60 19.33 -26.95
N PHE A 118 -3.69 20.64 -26.71
CA PHE A 118 -3.83 21.19 -25.38
C PHE A 118 -5.15 20.74 -24.72
N VAL A 119 -5.05 20.20 -23.51
CA VAL A 119 -6.20 19.87 -22.67
C VAL A 119 -6.29 20.90 -21.55
N SER A 120 -7.28 21.80 -21.63
CA SER A 120 -7.53 22.78 -20.57
C SER A 120 -7.98 22.11 -19.27
N CYS A 121 -7.90 22.81 -18.14
CA CYS A 121 -8.36 22.25 -16.86
C CYS A 121 -9.83 21.81 -16.91
N PHE A 122 -10.69 22.65 -17.47
CA PHE A 122 -12.13 22.37 -17.62
C PHE A 122 -12.40 21.28 -18.66
N GLY A 123 -11.69 21.27 -19.79
CA GLY A 123 -11.77 20.18 -20.77
C GLY A 123 -11.31 18.84 -20.20
N GLY A 124 -10.26 18.86 -19.37
CA GLY A 124 -9.77 17.74 -18.57
C GLY A 124 -10.87 17.15 -17.70
N TYR A 125 -11.53 18.01 -16.93
CA TYR A 125 -12.63 17.62 -16.04
C TYR A 125 -13.82 17.04 -16.82
N ASN A 126 -14.31 17.72 -17.85
CA ASN A 126 -15.51 17.28 -18.57
C ASN A 126 -15.30 15.95 -19.31
N THR A 127 -14.15 15.81 -19.98
CA THR A 127 -13.88 14.68 -20.87
C THR A 127 -13.32 13.47 -20.12
N TRP A 128 -12.39 13.68 -19.18
CA TRP A 128 -11.59 12.59 -18.62
C TRP A 128 -11.99 12.22 -17.20
N PHE A 129 -12.32 13.19 -16.34
CA PHE A 129 -12.67 12.90 -14.95
C PHE A 129 -13.93 12.04 -14.84
N SER A 130 -14.99 12.41 -15.58
CA SER A 130 -16.28 11.73 -15.58
C SER A 130 -16.32 10.40 -16.34
N SER A 131 -15.30 10.13 -17.17
CA SER A 131 -15.26 8.97 -18.06
C SER A 131 -15.32 7.64 -17.29
N LYS A 132 -16.08 6.66 -17.82
CA LYS A 132 -16.09 5.29 -17.29
C LYS A 132 -14.98 4.41 -17.85
N ARG A 133 -14.21 4.91 -18.82
CA ARG A 133 -13.06 4.20 -19.40
C ARG A 133 -11.91 4.12 -18.39
N SER A 134 -11.08 3.09 -18.53
CA SER A 134 -9.77 3.00 -17.87
C SER A 134 -8.92 4.25 -18.14
N ASN A 135 -8.03 4.54 -17.21
CA ASN A 135 -7.05 5.62 -17.36
C ASN A 135 -6.16 5.36 -18.58
N THR A 136 -5.86 6.42 -19.35
CA THR A 136 -5.07 6.31 -20.58
C THR A 136 -3.61 5.97 -20.33
N ASN A 137 -3.07 6.40 -19.19
CA ASN A 137 -1.70 6.14 -18.78
C ASN A 137 -1.72 5.34 -17.48
N GLN A 138 -1.31 4.08 -17.52
CA GLN A 138 -1.23 3.23 -16.33
C GLN A 138 -0.14 3.73 -15.39
N LEU A 139 -0.52 4.16 -14.18
CA LEU A 139 0.41 4.63 -13.15
C LEU A 139 1.01 3.45 -12.37
N THR A 140 1.80 2.63 -13.06
CA THR A 140 2.34 1.38 -12.52
C THR A 140 3.12 1.59 -11.22
N GLY A 141 2.84 0.79 -10.20
CA GLY A 141 3.46 0.84 -8.88
C GLY A 141 2.77 1.78 -7.89
N ALA A 142 1.79 2.58 -8.30
CA ALA A 142 1.06 3.46 -7.39
C ALA A 142 0.16 2.68 -6.43
N ILE A 143 0.21 3.00 -5.13
CA ILE A 143 -0.71 2.49 -4.12
C ILE A 143 -1.87 3.47 -3.94
N VAL A 144 -3.08 3.00 -4.21
CA VAL A 144 -4.32 3.78 -4.03
C VAL A 144 -4.69 3.91 -2.54
N GLY A 145 -5.82 4.53 -2.24
CA GLY A 145 -6.34 4.69 -0.88
C GLY A 145 -6.76 3.39 -0.19
N GLY A 146 -7.18 2.40 -0.97
CA GLY A 146 -7.56 1.06 -0.52
C GLY A 146 -9.04 0.93 -0.17
N PRO A 147 -9.45 -0.22 0.40
CA PRO A 147 -10.85 -0.53 0.65
C PRO A 147 -11.41 0.22 1.86
N ASP A 148 -12.73 0.13 2.04
CA ASP A 148 -13.42 0.56 3.25
C ASP A 148 -13.29 -0.44 4.41
N ALA A 149 -14.07 -0.22 5.48
CA ALA A 149 -14.05 -1.02 6.70
C ALA A 149 -14.49 -2.47 6.51
N TYR A 150 -15.15 -2.79 5.39
CA TYR A 150 -15.74 -4.09 5.08
C TYR A 150 -15.02 -4.78 3.91
N ASP A 151 -13.78 -4.36 3.63
CA ASP A 151 -12.96 -4.83 2.52
C ASP A 151 -13.50 -4.45 1.13
N ASP A 152 -14.50 -3.56 1.04
CA ASP A 152 -15.10 -3.17 -0.23
C ASP A 152 -14.34 -2.02 -0.92
N PHE A 153 -14.20 -2.14 -2.23
CA PHE A 153 -13.47 -1.20 -3.06
C PHE A 153 -14.20 -0.92 -4.38
N ALA A 154 -14.46 0.35 -4.66
CA ALA A 154 -15.06 0.81 -5.92
C ALA A 154 -14.00 1.52 -6.78
N ASP A 155 -13.61 0.88 -7.89
CA ASP A 155 -12.68 1.43 -8.89
C ASP A 155 -13.35 2.52 -9.73
N GLU A 156 -13.57 3.67 -9.09
CA GLU A 156 -14.21 4.84 -9.66
C GLU A 156 -13.34 6.08 -9.45
N ARG A 157 -13.00 6.75 -10.54
CA ARG A 157 -12.17 7.97 -10.51
C ARG A 157 -12.73 9.09 -9.62
N LYS A 158 -14.05 9.12 -9.41
CA LYS A 158 -14.69 10.10 -8.53
C LYS A 158 -14.56 9.74 -7.05
N ASN A 159 -14.34 8.47 -6.74
CA ASN A 159 -14.11 7.96 -5.40
C ASN A 159 -12.64 8.20 -5.01
N TYR A 160 -12.28 9.47 -4.82
CA TYR A 160 -10.91 9.87 -4.45
C TYR A 160 -10.50 9.29 -3.09
N GLU A 161 -11.46 8.99 -2.20
CA GLU A 161 -11.18 8.42 -0.88
C GLU A 161 -10.46 7.06 -0.97
N GLN A 162 -10.89 6.21 -1.90
CA GLN A 162 -10.31 4.87 -2.11
C GLN A 162 -9.33 4.83 -3.28
N THR A 163 -9.52 5.63 -4.32
CA THR A 163 -8.80 5.47 -5.59
C THR A 163 -7.66 6.47 -5.81
N GLU A 164 -7.48 7.45 -4.91
CA GLU A 164 -6.37 8.41 -5.02
C GLU A 164 -5.04 7.77 -4.63
N PRO A 165 -4.04 7.75 -5.52
CA PRO A 165 -2.70 7.33 -5.15
C PRO A 165 -1.95 8.46 -4.44
N ALA A 166 -1.12 8.09 -3.46
CA ALA A 166 -0.31 9.07 -2.74
C ALA A 166 1.14 8.60 -2.55
N THR A 167 2.07 9.55 -2.63
CA THR A 167 3.51 9.28 -2.41
C THR A 167 3.78 8.73 -1.02
N TYR A 168 3.05 9.19 -0.01
CA TYR A 168 3.17 8.74 1.36
C TYR A 168 2.54 7.35 1.61
N ASN A 169 1.72 6.81 0.69
CA ASN A 169 1.33 5.40 0.73
C ASN A 169 2.50 4.52 0.33
N ASN A 170 3.16 4.90 -0.77
CA ASN A 170 4.25 4.14 -1.36
C ASN A 170 5.56 4.23 -0.57
N ALA A 171 5.92 5.40 -0.04
CA ALA A 171 7.23 5.62 0.57
C ALA A 171 7.54 4.64 1.73
N PRO A 172 6.65 4.39 2.71
CA PRO A 172 6.88 3.37 3.74
C PRO A 172 6.91 1.96 3.18
N LEU A 173 6.05 1.65 2.20
CA LEU A 173 5.96 0.33 1.59
C LEU A 173 7.27 -0.09 0.92
N LEU A 174 7.98 0.84 0.28
CA LEU A 174 9.28 0.55 -0.33
C LEU A 174 10.29 0.00 0.69
N GLY A 175 10.31 0.56 1.90
CA GLY A 175 11.18 0.07 2.99
C GLY A 175 10.82 -1.35 3.42
N VAL A 176 9.52 -1.66 3.52
CA VAL A 176 9.05 -3.02 3.85
C VAL A 176 9.43 -4.00 2.75
N LEU A 177 9.16 -3.67 1.49
CA LEU A 177 9.48 -4.52 0.34
C LEU A 177 10.98 -4.78 0.23
N ALA A 178 11.82 -3.76 0.44
CA ALA A 178 13.26 -3.91 0.48
C ALA A 178 13.68 -4.92 1.56
N ARG A 179 13.16 -4.77 2.79
CA ARG A 179 13.47 -5.68 3.89
C ARG A 179 12.99 -7.11 3.65
N LEU A 180 11.80 -7.30 3.09
CA LEU A 180 11.26 -8.62 2.75
C LEU A 180 12.05 -9.29 1.62
N SER A 181 12.54 -8.52 0.65
CA SER A 181 13.39 -9.04 -0.44
C SER A 181 14.80 -9.42 0.01
N GLY A 182 15.30 -8.79 1.08
CA GLY A 182 16.65 -9.01 1.62
C GLY A 182 16.85 -10.33 2.38
N GLY A 183 15.78 -11.05 2.76
CA GLY A 183 15.86 -12.30 3.54
C GLY A 183 16.38 -12.09 4.99
N HIS A 184 16.48 -13.18 5.77
CA HIS A 184 17.01 -13.17 7.15
C HIS A 184 18.55 -13.24 7.23
N GLY A 185 19.24 -13.01 6.12
CA GLY A 185 20.68 -13.14 5.99
C GLY A 185 21.02 -13.75 4.63
N GLY A 186 21.78 -13.03 3.81
CA GLY A 186 22.31 -13.49 2.53
C GLY A 186 21.25 -13.91 1.50
N TYR A 187 20.91 -12.99 0.59
CA TYR A 187 20.36 -13.24 -0.75
C TYR A 187 19.64 -14.59 -0.96
N ASN A 188 18.31 -14.60 -0.84
CA ASN A 188 17.39 -15.18 -1.83
C ASN A 188 15.99 -15.34 -1.24
N GLN A 189 15.21 -14.27 -1.37
CA GLN A 189 13.80 -14.42 -1.72
C GLN A 189 13.43 -13.29 -2.69
N LEU A 190 14.00 -13.39 -3.91
CA LEU A 190 13.57 -12.56 -5.02
C LEU A 190 12.13 -12.98 -5.35
N LEU A 191 11.15 -12.23 -4.86
CA LEU A 191 9.83 -12.20 -5.47
C LEU A 191 10.01 -11.55 -6.85
N PRO A 192 9.91 -12.31 -7.96
CA PRO A 192 10.15 -11.79 -9.30
C PRO A 192 9.06 -10.76 -9.62
N GLY A 193 9.37 -9.48 -9.37
CA GLY A 193 8.43 -8.36 -9.52
C GLY A 193 8.74 -7.17 -8.62
N ILE A 194 9.21 -7.40 -7.38
CA ILE A 194 9.46 -6.32 -6.41
C ILE A 194 10.58 -5.37 -6.86
N VAL A 195 11.68 -5.91 -7.41
CA VAL A 195 12.83 -5.10 -7.86
C VAL A 195 12.40 -4.12 -8.97
N ILE A 196 11.57 -4.56 -9.91
CA ILE A 196 11.05 -3.72 -11.01
C ILE A 196 10.13 -2.63 -10.46
N ILE A 197 9.35 -2.92 -9.40
CA ILE A 197 8.43 -1.96 -8.77
C ILE A 197 9.18 -0.89 -7.99
N ILE A 198 10.21 -1.27 -7.21
CA ILE A 198 11.06 -0.30 -6.49
C ILE A 198 11.74 0.65 -7.49
N LEU A 199 12.32 0.12 -8.56
CA LEU A 199 12.96 0.91 -9.61
C LEU A 199 11.97 1.81 -10.36
N LYS A 200 10.77 1.33 -10.72
CA LYS A 200 9.75 2.14 -11.41
C LYS A 200 9.16 3.24 -10.51
N PHE A 201 8.97 2.98 -9.23
CA PHE A 201 8.41 3.98 -8.31
C PHE A 201 9.39 5.13 -8.02
N LEU A 202 10.68 4.81 -7.85
CA LEU A 202 11.74 5.82 -7.72
C LEU A 202 11.79 6.72 -8.96
N LEU A 203 11.67 6.15 -10.16
CA LEU A 203 11.66 6.91 -11.41
C LEU A 203 10.41 7.80 -11.55
N LEU A 204 9.22 7.33 -11.17
CA LEU A 204 7.98 8.12 -11.31
C LEU A 204 7.84 9.23 -10.26
N SER A 205 8.45 9.08 -9.07
CA SER A 205 8.42 10.14 -8.03
C SER A 205 9.38 11.30 -8.31
N CYS A 206 10.40 11.09 -9.15
CA CYS A 206 11.35 12.13 -9.56
C CYS A 206 10.85 13.02 -10.71
N TYR A 207 9.73 12.69 -11.35
CA TYR A 207 9.10 13.53 -12.36
C TYR A 207 7.82 14.17 -11.79
N LYS A 208 7.99 15.06 -10.82
CA LYS A 208 7.04 16.13 -10.49
C LYS A 208 7.74 17.46 -10.65
#